data_AF-T0YCK7-F1
#
_entry.id   AF-T0YCK7-F1
#
_cell.length_a   1.000
_cell.length_b   1.000
_cell.length_c   1.000
_cell.angle_alpha   90.00
_cell.angle_beta   90.00
_cell.angle_gamma   90.00
#
_symmetry.space_group_name_H-M   'P 1'
#
loop_
_entity.id
_entity.type
_entity.pdbx_description
1 polymer ?
#
loop_
_entity_poly.entity_id
_entity_poly.type
_entity_poly.pdbx_seq_one_letter_code
_entity_poly.pdbx_strand_id
1 'polypeptide(L)'
;MSPESESLAEGSLISHLLELRERLIRALMAIGLLFIPCAIYANRLFTLVAQPLLKMLPKGGGLIATGVAAPFTTPFKLAFFVALFAAMPYVLYQVWAFIAPGLYRHEKRFALPLLISSVVLF
;
A
#
# COMPACT_ATOMS: atom_id res chain seq x y z
N MET A 1 32.83 -7.08 -31.24
CA MET A 1 31.85 -6.98 -30.13
C MET A 1 31.08 -5.71 -30.39
N SER A 2 29.88 -5.85 -30.95
CA SER A 2 29.22 -4.82 -31.77
C SER A 2 28.44 -3.81 -30.91
N PRO A 3 28.50 -2.49 -31.20
CA PRO A 3 27.78 -1.45 -30.47
C PRO A 3 26.23 -1.54 -30.54
N GLU A 4 25.67 -2.44 -31.37
CA GLU A 4 24.21 -2.65 -31.45
C GLU A 4 23.61 -3.35 -30.22
N SER A 5 24.37 -4.19 -29.50
CA SER A 5 23.83 -4.88 -28.31
C SER A 5 23.66 -3.95 -27.10
N GLU A 6 24.45 -2.87 -27.00
CA GLU A 6 24.30 -1.86 -25.94
C GLU A 6 23.04 -0.99 -26.13
N SER A 7 22.74 -0.59 -27.37
CA SER A 7 21.57 0.24 -27.68
C SER A 7 20.23 -0.45 -27.38
N LEU A 8 20.14 -1.76 -27.62
CA LEU A 8 18.94 -2.56 -27.31
C LEU A 8 18.75 -2.76 -25.80
N ALA A 9 19.84 -2.88 -25.05
CA ALA A 9 19.81 -3.01 -23.60
C ALA A 9 19.41 -1.70 -22.90
N GLU A 10 19.92 -0.56 -23.36
CA GLU A 10 19.50 0.77 -22.87
C GLU A 10 17.99 1.01 -23.08
N GLY A 11 17.46 0.65 -24.26
CA GLY A 11 16.02 0.75 -24.53
C GLY A 11 15.16 -0.13 -23.61
N SER A 12 15.66 -1.32 -23.24
CA SER A 12 14.96 -2.24 -22.32
C SER A 12 14.99 -1.76 -20.86
N LEU A 13 16.09 -1.18 -20.38
CA LEU A 13 16.18 -0.66 -19.01
C LEU A 13 15.35 0.61 -18.85
N ILE A 14 15.41 1.52 -19.83
CA ILE A 14 14.61 2.74 -19.81
C ILE A 14 13.12 2.43 -19.85
N SER A 15 12.69 1.49 -20.70
CA SER A 15 11.28 1.06 -20.76
C SER A 15 10.80 0.41 -19.46
N HIS A 16 11.63 -0.42 -18.82
CA HIS A 16 11.27 -1.02 -17.53
C HIS A 16 11.17 0.03 -16.39
N LEU A 17 12.07 1.02 -16.35
CA LEU A 17 12.01 2.13 -15.40
C LEU A 17 10.78 3.04 -15.64
N LEU A 18 10.40 3.26 -16.90
CA LEU A 18 9.18 3.99 -17.24
C LEU A 18 7.93 3.25 -16.76
N GLU A 19 7.89 1.93 -16.92
CA GLU A 19 6.81 1.09 -16.41
C GLU A 19 6.72 1.16 -14.88
N LEU A 20 7.85 1.10 -14.16
CA LEU A 20 7.89 1.25 -12.70
C LEU A 20 7.25 2.57 -12.26
N ARG A 21 7.67 3.68 -12.88
CA ARG A 21 7.16 5.02 -12.57
C ARG A 21 5.65 5.08 -12.73
N GLU A 22 5.13 4.60 -13.86
CA GLU A 22 3.71 4.67 -14.16
C GLU A 22 2.88 3.86 -13.16
N ARG A 23 3.35 2.65 -12.82
CA ARG A 23 2.70 1.77 -11.84
C ARG A 23 2.75 2.35 -10.42
N LEU A 24 3.87 2.95 -10.04
CA LEU A 24 4.04 3.61 -8.75
C LEU A 24 3.06 4.80 -8.61
N ILE A 25 2.93 5.64 -9.64
CA ILE A 25 1.99 6.77 -9.63
C ILE A 25 0.54 6.25 -9.50
N ARG A 26 0.17 5.20 -10.23
CA ARG A 26 -1.15 4.57 -10.12
C ARG A 26 -1.42 4.01 -8.73
N ALA A 27 -0.45 3.33 -8.11
CA ALA A 27 -0.57 2.81 -6.75
C ALA A 27 -0.74 3.94 -5.72
N LEU A 28 0.05 5.01 -5.83
CA LEU A 28 -0.06 6.19 -4.97
C LEU A 28 -1.40 6.91 -5.14
N MET A 29 -1.92 7.01 -6.37
CA MET A 29 -3.26 7.57 -6.61
C MET A 29 -4.35 6.73 -5.95
N ALA A 30 -4.27 5.40 -6.01
CA ALA A 30 -5.24 4.52 -5.36
C ALA A 30 -5.20 4.67 -3.83
N ILE A 31 -4.00 4.69 -3.23
CA ILE A 31 -3.84 4.95 -1.79
C ILE A 31 -4.40 6.33 -1.45
N GLY A 32 -4.05 7.37 -2.22
CA GLY A 32 -4.55 8.73 -2.01
C GLY A 32 -6.07 8.82 -2.07
N LEU A 33 -6.69 8.16 -3.04
CA LEU A 33 -8.15 8.14 -3.22
C LEU A 33 -8.86 7.51 -2.02
N LEU A 34 -8.31 6.44 -1.45
CA LEU A 34 -8.83 5.81 -0.23
C LEU A 34 -8.46 6.57 1.04
N PHE A 35 -7.32 7.26 1.03
CA PHE A 35 -6.84 8.04 2.16
C PHE A 35 -7.66 9.29 2.42
N ILE A 36 -8.10 10.02 1.38
CA ILE A 36 -8.90 11.25 1.54
C ILE A 36 -10.12 11.06 2.46
N PRO A 37 -11.03 10.10 2.22
CA PRO A 37 -12.16 9.88 3.11
C PRO A 37 -11.71 9.38 4.50
N CYS A 38 -10.72 8.50 4.59
CA CYS A 38 -10.19 8.03 5.88
C CYS A 38 -9.61 9.18 6.72
N ALA A 39 -8.93 10.13 6.09
CA ALA A 39 -8.32 11.29 6.72
C ALA A 39 -9.38 12.27 7.26
N ILE A 40 -10.45 12.53 6.49
CA ILE A 40 -11.59 13.36 6.94
C ILE A 40 -12.24 12.76 8.19
N TYR A 41 -12.37 11.43 8.26
CA TYR A 41 -12.97 10.72 9.39
C TYR A 41 -11.96 10.13 10.38
N ALA A 42 -10.71 10.59 10.37
CA ALA A 42 -9.60 9.97 11.13
C ALA A 42 -9.88 9.84 12.64
N ASN A 43 -10.45 10.88 13.26
CA ASN A 43 -10.80 10.86 14.69
C ASN A 43 -11.87 9.82 15.02
N ARG A 44 -12.86 9.66 14.12
CA ARG A 44 -13.92 8.66 14.29
C ARG A 44 -13.39 7.25 14.09
N LEU A 45 -12.53 7.05 13.10
CA LEU A 45 -11.83 5.79 12.88
C LEU A 45 -10.96 5.40 14.07
N PHE A 46 -10.19 6.35 14.61
CA PHE A 46 -9.36 6.13 15.79
C PHE A 46 -10.17 5.76 17.03
N THR A 47 -11.27 6.47 17.31
CA THR A 47 -12.13 6.14 18.46
C THR A 47 -12.77 4.76 18.33
N LEU A 48 -13.17 4.35 17.13
CA LEU A 48 -13.68 2.99 16.88
C LEU A 48 -12.63 1.92 17.21
N VAL A 49 -11.39 2.10 16.77
CA VAL A 49 -10.28 1.17 17.04
C VAL A 49 -9.85 1.20 18.51
N ALA A 50 -9.92 2.36 19.16
CA ALA A 50 -9.52 2.55 20.55
C ALA A 50 -10.58 2.07 21.57
N GLN A 51 -11.87 2.01 21.20
CA GLN A 51 -12.95 1.55 22.07
C GLN A 51 -12.71 0.19 22.77
N PRO A 52 -12.29 -0.89 22.09
CA PRO A 52 -12.02 -2.17 22.75
C PRO A 52 -10.89 -2.06 23.77
N LEU A 53 -9.86 -1.24 23.50
CA LEU A 53 -8.78 -0.99 24.44
C LEU A 53 -9.31 -0.26 25.68
N LEU A 54 -10.07 0.82 25.48
CA LEU A 54 -10.65 1.60 26.58
C LEU A 54 -11.56 0.76 27.51
N LYS A 55 -12.24 -0.26 26.99
CA LYS A 55 -13.06 -1.20 27.78
C LYS A 55 -12.24 -2.13 28.68
N MET A 56 -10.99 -2.39 28.33
CA MET A 56 -10.07 -3.25 29.07
C MET A 56 -9.22 -2.47 30.08
N LEU A 57 -9.27 -1.13 30.05
CA LEU A 57 -8.52 -0.30 31.01
C LEU A 57 -9.18 -0.34 32.40
N PRO A 58 -8.36 -0.28 33.47
CA PRO A 58 -8.86 -0.13 34.83
C PRO A 58 -9.72 1.14 34.96
N LYS A 59 -10.69 1.14 35.88
CA LYS A 59 -11.55 2.31 36.11
C LYS A 59 -10.69 3.56 36.41
N GLY A 60 -10.73 4.54 35.52
CA GLY A 60 -9.91 5.77 35.59
C GLY A 60 -8.66 5.78 34.68
N GLY A 61 -8.36 4.69 33.98
CA GLY A 61 -7.35 4.64 32.94
C GLY A 61 -7.82 5.33 31.66
N GLY A 62 -6.96 6.19 31.09
CA GLY A 62 -7.22 6.89 29.84
C GLY A 62 -6.04 6.83 28.88
N LEU A 63 -6.28 7.16 27.62
CA LEU A 63 -5.22 7.31 26.63
C LEU A 63 -4.47 8.62 26.92
N ILE A 64 -3.15 8.53 27.15
CA ILE A 64 -2.28 9.69 27.32
C ILE A 64 -1.52 9.98 26.03
N ALA A 65 -1.47 11.24 25.64
CA ALA A 65 -0.64 11.70 24.54
C ALA A 65 0.83 11.75 25.00
N THR A 66 1.66 10.83 24.51
CA THR A 66 3.09 10.77 24.84
C THR A 66 3.93 11.82 24.10
N GLY A 67 3.33 12.53 23.13
CA GLY A 67 3.97 13.60 22.39
C GLY A 67 3.01 14.74 22.09
N VAL A 68 3.55 15.94 21.90
CA VAL A 68 2.78 17.19 21.67
C VAL A 68 1.87 17.08 20.44
N ALA A 69 2.36 16.44 19.38
CA ALA A 69 1.62 16.23 18.14
C ALA A 69 0.79 14.93 18.14
N ALA A 70 0.83 14.11 19.20
CA ALA A 70 0.18 12.80 19.22
C ALA A 70 -1.34 12.86 18.97
N PRO A 71 -2.11 13.83 19.52
CA PRO A 71 -3.55 13.93 19.27
C PRO A 71 -3.91 14.14 17.80
N PHE A 72 -3.02 14.78 17.04
CA PHE A 72 -3.20 15.03 15.61
C PHE A 72 -2.62 13.91 14.74
N THR A 73 -1.38 13.50 15.03
CA THR A 73 -0.63 12.54 14.20
C THR A 73 -1.14 11.11 14.34
N THR A 74 -1.67 10.73 15.51
CA THR A 74 -2.08 9.34 15.76
C THR A 74 -3.31 8.95 14.95
N PRO A 75 -4.43 9.71 14.96
CA PRO A 75 -5.58 9.42 14.11
C PRO A 75 -5.22 9.46 12.62
N PHE A 76 -4.41 10.43 12.20
CA PHE A 76 -4.01 10.58 10.80
C PHE A 76 -3.11 9.44 10.30
N LYS A 77 -2.17 8.99 11.15
CA LYS A 77 -1.32 7.83 10.90
C LYS A 77 -2.14 6.55 10.80
N LEU A 78 -3.13 6.36 11.67
CA LEU A 78 -4.06 5.24 11.58
C LEU A 78 -4.85 5.27 10.26
N ALA A 79 -5.42 6.43 9.91
CA ALA A 79 -6.16 6.60 8.65
C ALA A 79 -5.30 6.26 7.42
N PHE A 80 -4.01 6.62 7.45
CA PHE A 80 -3.06 6.26 6.39
C PHE A 80 -2.88 4.75 6.28
N PHE A 81 -2.65 4.05 7.39
CA PHE A 81 -2.51 2.59 7.36
C PHE A 81 -3.79 1.89 6.91
N VAL A 82 -4.95 2.32 7.38
CA VAL A 82 -6.23 1.74 6.96
C VAL A 82 -6.44 1.93 5.46
N ALA A 83 -6.16 3.12 4.92
CA ALA A 83 -6.24 3.35 3.48
C ALA A 83 -5.21 2.53 2.69
N LEU A 84 -3.99 2.39 3.21
CA LEU A 84 -2.94 1.57 2.60
C LEU A 84 -3.34 0.10 2.51
N PHE A 85 -3.88 -0.48 3.59
CA PHE A 85 -4.37 -1.86 3.60
C PHE A 85 -5.60 -2.02 2.71
N ALA A 86 -6.53 -1.07 2.71
CA ALA A 86 -7.66 -1.09 1.77
C ALA A 86 -7.19 -1.01 0.31
N ALA A 87 -6.08 -0.31 0.03
CA ALA A 87 -5.48 -0.21 -1.29
C ALA A 87 -4.60 -1.42 -1.67
N MET A 88 -4.22 -2.27 -0.71
CA MET A 88 -3.28 -3.39 -0.92
C MET A 88 -3.64 -4.26 -2.13
N PRO A 89 -4.89 -4.65 -2.38
CA PRO A 89 -5.21 -5.49 -3.54
C PRO A 89 -4.79 -4.86 -4.87
N TYR A 90 -4.99 -3.55 -5.01
CA TYR A 90 -4.60 -2.81 -6.19
C TYR A 90 -3.09 -2.54 -6.23
N VAL A 91 -2.49 -2.19 -5.09
CA VAL A 91 -1.03 -1.98 -4.97
C VAL A 91 -0.28 -3.26 -5.33
N LEU A 92 -0.70 -4.41 -4.77
CA LEU A 92 -0.15 -5.73 -5.07
C LEU A 92 -0.31 -6.07 -6.55
N TYR A 93 -1.46 -5.79 -7.15
CA TYR A 93 -1.64 -5.96 -8.60
C TYR A 93 -0.64 -5.12 -9.41
N GLN A 94 -0.43 -3.85 -9.05
CA GLN A 94 0.54 -2.98 -9.74
C GLN A 94 1.98 -3.49 -9.60
N VAL A 95 2.37 -3.91 -8.39
CA VAL A 95 3.69 -4.49 -8.12
C VAL A 95 3.89 -5.80 -8.89
N TRP A 96 2.90 -6.69 -8.88
CA TRP A 96 2.97 -7.94 -9.62
C TRP A 96 3.05 -7.75 -11.12
N ALA A 97 2.26 -6.83 -11.66
CA ALA A 97 2.27 -6.58 -13.08
C ALA A 97 3.58 -5.90 -13.54
N PHE A 98 4.35 -5.25 -12.65
CA PHE A 98 5.74 -4.84 -12.90
C PHE A 98 6.72 -6.03 -12.92
N ILE A 99 6.53 -7.03 -12.05
CA ILE A 99 7.41 -8.21 -11.95
C ILE A 99 7.12 -9.23 -13.08
N ALA A 100 5.85 -9.37 -13.47
CA ALA A 100 5.37 -10.30 -14.48
C ALA A 100 6.03 -10.23 -15.87
N PRO A 101 6.51 -9.08 -16.39
CA PRO A 101 7.31 -9.04 -17.61
C PRO A 101 8.71 -9.62 -17.44
N GLY A 102 9.29 -9.58 -16.23
CA GLY A 102 10.60 -10.16 -15.91
C GLY A 102 10.56 -11.65 -15.55
N LEU A 103 9.39 -12.21 -15.25
CA LEU A 103 9.22 -13.61 -14.84
C LEU A 103 8.76 -14.49 -16.02
N TYR A 104 9.43 -15.63 -16.22
CA TYR A 104 9.23 -16.53 -17.35
C TYR A 104 7.76 -16.88 -17.61
N ARG A 105 7.36 -16.82 -18.90
CA ARG A 105 5.99 -17.01 -19.43
C ARG A 105 5.23 -18.26 -18.92
N HIS A 106 5.89 -19.23 -18.30
CA HIS A 106 5.29 -20.47 -17.78
C HIS A 106 4.76 -20.38 -16.33
N GLU A 107 5.20 -19.42 -15.50
CA GLU A 107 4.75 -19.33 -14.09
C GLU A 107 3.54 -18.42 -13.86
N LYS A 108 3.11 -17.66 -14.87
CA LYS A 108 1.95 -16.75 -14.80
C LYS A 108 0.64 -17.42 -14.34
N ARG A 109 0.50 -18.75 -14.48
CA ARG A 109 -0.73 -19.48 -14.15
C ARG A 109 -0.95 -19.68 -12.64
N PHE A 110 0.11 -19.74 -11.84
CA PHE A 110 0.01 -19.88 -10.37
C PHE A 110 -0.04 -18.53 -9.65
N ALA A 111 0.40 -17.46 -10.30
CA ALA A 111 0.43 -16.13 -9.72
C ALA A 111 -0.97 -15.54 -9.48
N LEU A 112 -1.94 -15.81 -10.37
CA LEU A 112 -3.31 -15.28 -10.25
C LEU A 112 -4.07 -15.83 -9.01
N PRO A 113 -4.13 -17.16 -8.77
CA PRO A 113 -4.77 -17.68 -7.56
C PRO A 113 -4.02 -17.30 -6.27
N LEU A 114 -2.69 -17.14 -6.31
CA LEU A 114 -1.90 -16.66 -5.17
C LEU A 114 -2.22 -15.19 -4.83
N LEU A 115 -2.38 -14.33 -5.85
CA LEU A 115 -2.77 -12.92 -5.67
C LEU A 115 -4.15 -12.81 -5.03
N ILE A 116 -5.13 -13.58 -5.55
CA ILE A 116 -6.48 -13.62 -4.98
C ILE A 116 -6.43 -14.16 -3.54
N SER A 117 -5.67 -15.23 -3.29
CA SER A 117 -5.53 -15.79 -1.94
C SER A 117 -4.87 -14.80 -0.98
N SER A 118 -3.85 -14.06 -1.43
CA SER A 118 -3.18 -13.04 -0.62
C SER A 118 -4.11 -11.87 -0.29
N VAL A 119 -4.90 -11.40 -1.27
CA VAL A 119 -5.93 -10.37 -1.07
C VAL A 119 -7.05 -10.82 -0.13
N VAL A 120 -7.35 -12.12 -0.09
CA VAL A 120 -8.35 -12.67 0.84
C VAL A 120 -7.77 -12.92 2.24
N LEU A 121 -6.47 -13.24 2.33
CA LEU A 121 -5.82 -13.61 3.59
C LEU A 121 -5.38 -12.38 4.41
N PHE A 122 -5.09 -11.24 3.76
CA PHE A 122 -4.66 -9.99 4.40
C PHE A 122 -5.75 -8.92 4.36
#